data_AF-L5KBK3-F1
#
_entry.id   AF-L5KBK3-F1
#
_cell.length_a   1.000
_cell.length_b   1.000
_cell.length_c   1.000
_cell.angle_alpha   90.00
_cell.angle_beta   90.00
_cell.angle_gamma   90.00
#
_symmetry.space_group_name_H-M   'P 1'
#
loop_
_entity.id
_entity.type
_entity.pdbx_description
1 polymer ?
#
loop_
_entity_poly.entity_id
_entity_poly.type
_entity_poly.pdbx_seq_one_letter_code
_entity_poly.pdbx_strand_id
1 'polypeptide(L)'
;MVCEKDPALKNRCHIRYMHLFSTIKYKVSISVSNALGHNATAITFDEFTIVKPDPPENVVARPVPSNPRRLEVTWQTPSTWPDPESFPLKFFLRYRPLILDQWQHVSALPCPDP
;
A
#
# COMPACT_ATOMS: atom_id res chain seq x y z
N MET A 1 -16.84 2.00 16.84
CA MET A 1 -15.43 1.59 16.63
C MET A 1 -14.56 2.38 17.60
N VAL A 2 -13.61 1.72 18.26
CA VAL A 2 -12.64 2.34 19.18
C VAL A 2 -11.25 2.13 18.60
N CYS A 3 -10.37 3.12 18.71
CA CYS A 3 -8.99 3.00 18.25
C CYS A 3 -8.16 2.21 19.28
N GLU A 4 -7.57 1.09 18.88
CA GLU A 4 -6.63 0.32 19.69
C GLU A 4 -5.27 1.02 19.69
N LYS A 5 -4.79 1.46 20.86
CA LYS A 5 -3.48 2.12 20.97
C LYS A 5 -2.36 1.15 20.66
N ASP A 6 -1.37 1.63 19.91
CA ASP A 6 -0.17 0.88 19.60
C ASP A 6 0.75 0.81 20.84
N PRO A 7 1.12 -0.39 21.32
CA PRO A 7 1.95 -0.53 22.53
C PRO A 7 3.39 -0.06 22.32
N ALA A 8 3.91 -0.09 21.09
CA ALA A 8 5.27 0.32 20.77
C ALA A 8 5.38 1.82 20.44
N LEU A 9 4.31 2.41 19.89
CA LEU A 9 4.31 3.77 19.37
C LEU A 9 3.27 4.66 20.08
N LYS A 10 3.74 5.60 20.92
CA LYS A 10 2.90 6.44 21.79
C LYS A 10 1.85 7.34 21.09
N ASN A 11 1.93 7.52 19.77
CA ASN A 11 1.02 8.37 18.98
C ASN A 11 0.36 7.62 17.82
N ARG A 12 0.25 6.29 17.93
CA ARG A 12 -0.38 5.46 16.91
C ARG A 12 -1.52 4.66 17.53
N CYS A 13 -2.58 4.49 16.76
CA CYS A 13 -3.66 3.59 17.10
C CYS A 13 -4.24 2.98 15.83
N HIS A 14 -4.89 1.84 15.96
CA HIS A 14 -5.43 1.06 14.86
C HIS A 14 -6.94 0.91 15.01
N ILE A 15 -7.67 1.09 13.92
CA ILE A 15 -9.10 0.81 13.86
C ILE A 15 -9.28 -0.44 13.00
N ARG A 16 -9.76 -1.52 13.60
CA ARG A 16 -10.05 -2.78 12.89
C ARG A 16 -11.49 -2.78 12.37
N TYR A 17 -11.74 -3.61 11.36
CA TYR A 17 -13.09 -3.88 10.82
C TYR A 17 -13.79 -2.64 10.26
N MET A 18 -13.10 -1.88 9.41
CA MET A 18 -13.77 -0.87 8.58
C MET A 18 -14.67 -1.57 7.55
N HIS A 19 -15.87 -1.02 7.35
CA HIS A 19 -16.78 -1.52 6.33
C HIS A 19 -16.25 -1.07 4.97
N LEU A 20 -15.74 -2.03 4.20
CA LEU A 20 -15.36 -1.81 2.81
C LEU A 20 -16.59 -1.34 2.03
N PHE A 21 -16.39 -0.41 1.09
CA PHE A 21 -17.45 0.14 0.25
C PHE A 21 -18.56 0.87 1.01
N SER A 22 -18.25 1.42 2.20
CA SER A 22 -19.19 2.29 2.91
C SER A 22 -19.59 3.48 2.02
N THR A 23 -20.89 3.71 1.87
CA THR A 23 -21.44 4.91 1.22
C THR A 23 -21.41 6.14 2.14
N ILE A 24 -21.03 5.95 3.40
CA ILE A 24 -20.96 6.98 4.43
C ILE A 24 -19.51 7.31 4.73
N LYS A 25 -19.20 8.60 4.84
CA LYS A 25 -17.87 9.09 5.20
C LYS A 25 -17.53 8.78 6.65
N TYR A 26 -16.30 8.35 6.89
CA TYR A 26 -15.77 8.17 8.22
C TYR A 26 -15.34 9.52 8.81
N LYS A 27 -15.68 9.74 10.08
CA LYS A 27 -15.19 10.88 10.86
C LYS A 27 -14.34 10.38 12.01
N VAL A 28 -13.06 10.75 12.02
CA VAL A 28 -12.13 10.41 13.10
C VAL A 28 -11.86 11.67 13.91
N SER A 29 -12.03 11.58 15.23
CA SER A 29 -11.76 12.67 16.18
C SER A 29 -10.61 12.27 17.09
N ILE A 30 -9.59 13.11 17.15
CA ILE A 30 -8.44 12.95 18.04
C ILE A 30 -8.57 14.02 19.12
N SER A 31 -8.61 13.58 20.39
CA SER A 31 -8.64 14.46 21.55
C SER A 31 -7.35 14.28 22.36
N VAL A 32 -6.68 15.38 22.65
CA VAL A 32 -5.46 15.44 23.46
C VAL A 32 -5.80 16.19 24.74
N SER A 33 -5.41 15.63 25.88
CA SER A 33 -5.65 16.24 27.19
C SER A 33 -4.33 16.38 27.97
N ASN A 34 -4.26 17.42 28.79
CA ASN A 34 -3.18 17.66 29.76
C ASN A 34 -3.79 18.21 31.06
N ALA A 35 -2.95 18.56 32.05
CA ALA A 35 -3.42 19.05 33.35
C ALA A 35 -4.19 20.39 33.28
N LEU A 36 -4.08 21.14 32.19
CA LEU A 36 -4.70 22.46 32.02
C LEU A 36 -6.00 22.39 31.18
N GLY A 37 -6.29 21.26 30.53
CA GLY A 37 -7.49 21.10 29.72
C GLY A 37 -7.36 20.06 28.62
N HIS A 38 -8.20 20.18 27.60
CA HIS A 38 -8.18 19.31 26.44
C HIS A 38 -8.45 20.10 25.15
N ASN A 39 -7.97 19.56 24.03
CA ASN A 39 -8.26 20.07 22.70
C ASN A 39 -8.52 18.90 21.76
N ALA A 40 -9.38 19.09 20.75
CA ALA A 40 -9.74 18.05 19.81
C ALA A 40 -9.79 18.54 18.37
N THR A 41 -9.39 17.67 17.44
CA THR A 41 -9.42 17.90 16.01
C THR A 41 -10.05 16.70 15.32
N ALA A 42 -10.85 16.94 14.27
CA ALA A 42 -11.49 15.87 13.53
C ALA A 42 -11.25 15.99 12.02
N ILE A 43 -11.15 14.84 11.36
CA ILE A 43 -11.07 14.72 9.91
C ILE A 43 -12.19 13.81 9.42
N THR A 44 -12.63 14.05 8.18
CA THR A 44 -13.65 13.25 7.51
C THR A 44 -13.09 12.77 6.17
N PHE A 45 -13.23 11.48 5.86
CA PHE A 45 -12.72 10.88 4.63
C PHE A 45 -13.60 9.72 4.15
N ASP A 46 -13.45 9.38 2.88
CA ASP A 46 -14.06 8.20 2.27
C ASP A 46 -13.10 7.01 2.40
N GLU A 47 -13.61 5.83 2.75
CA GLU A 47 -12.77 4.66 3.11
C GLU A 47 -11.79 4.25 1.99
N PHE A 48 -12.27 4.15 0.75
CA PHE A 48 -11.44 3.78 -0.40
C PHE A 48 -10.31 4.79 -0.71
N THR A 49 -10.36 6.01 -0.19
CA THR A 49 -9.33 7.04 -0.48
C THR A 49 -8.07 6.89 0.38
N ILE A 50 -8.15 6.16 1.49
CA ILE A 50 -7.04 5.97 2.42
C ILE A 50 -6.34 4.61 2.24
N VAL A 51 -6.85 3.77 1.34
CA VAL A 51 -6.28 2.45 1.05
C VAL A 51 -4.93 2.60 0.36
N LYS A 52 -3.89 2.08 1.00
CA LYS A 52 -2.51 2.09 0.48
C LYS A 52 -1.88 0.72 0.71
N PRO A 53 -1.78 -0.14 -0.33
CA PRO A 53 -1.08 -1.42 -0.22
C PRO A 53 0.40 -1.23 0.12
N ASP A 54 0.99 -2.24 0.76
CA ASP A 54 2.43 -2.30 0.93
C ASP A 54 3.14 -2.59 -0.41
N PRO A 55 4.46 -2.33 -0.51
CA PRO A 55 5.22 -2.64 -1.72
C PRO A 55 5.20 -4.14 -2.06
N PRO A 56 5.30 -4.52 -3.35
CA PRO A 56 5.37 -5.93 -3.74
C PRO A 56 6.56 -6.63 -3.09
N GLU A 57 6.37 -7.91 -2.78
CA GLU A 57 7.40 -8.74 -2.16
C GLU A 57 8.21 -9.50 -3.22
N ASN A 58 9.40 -9.96 -2.84
CA ASN A 58 10.24 -10.87 -3.63
C ASN A 58 10.44 -10.43 -5.09
N VAL A 59 10.74 -9.13 -5.30
CA VAL A 59 11.03 -8.60 -6.63
C VAL A 59 12.37 -9.13 -7.12
N VAL A 60 12.35 -9.93 -8.19
CA VAL A 60 13.55 -10.54 -8.78
C VAL A 60 13.61 -10.22 -10.27
N ALA A 61 14.78 -9.82 -10.75
CA ALA A 61 15.05 -9.64 -12.18
C ALA A 61 16.04 -10.70 -12.67
N ARG A 62 15.67 -11.47 -13.69
CA ARG A 62 16.47 -12.56 -14.27
C ARG A 62 16.78 -12.25 -15.75
N PRO A 63 18.01 -12.51 -16.22
CA PRO A 63 18.32 -12.42 -17.64
C PRO A 63 17.59 -13.51 -18.42
N VAL A 64 17.07 -13.18 -19.60
CA VAL A 64 16.47 -14.15 -20.50
C VAL A 64 17.56 -14.77 -21.38
N PRO A 65 17.76 -16.11 -21.36
CA PRO A 65 18.74 -16.76 -22.22
C PRO A 65 18.54 -16.38 -23.68
N SER A 66 19.63 -16.23 -24.44
CA SER A 66 19.62 -15.81 -25.85
C SER A 66 19.06 -14.41 -26.16
N ASN A 67 18.68 -13.62 -25.14
CA ASN A 67 18.21 -12.24 -25.32
C ASN A 67 18.89 -11.25 -24.35
N PRO A 68 20.06 -10.69 -24.71
CA PRO A 68 20.89 -9.90 -23.79
C PRO A 68 20.28 -8.55 -23.38
N ARG A 69 19.20 -8.10 -24.03
CA ARG A 69 18.51 -6.84 -23.69
C ARG A 69 17.18 -7.07 -22.97
N ARG A 70 16.87 -8.32 -22.59
CA ARG A 70 15.60 -8.67 -21.95
C ARG A 70 15.83 -9.19 -20.54
N LEU A 71 15.04 -8.66 -19.62
CA LEU A 71 14.93 -9.13 -18.25
C LEU A 71 13.51 -9.64 -18.03
N GLU A 72 13.40 -10.81 -17.42
CA GLU A 72 12.17 -11.29 -16.80
C GLU A 72 12.14 -10.75 -15.38
N VAL A 73 11.06 -10.05 -15.02
CA VAL A 73 10.88 -9.51 -13.67
C VAL A 73 9.68 -10.21 -13.06
N THR A 74 9.89 -10.83 -11.90
CA THR A 74 8.84 -11.47 -11.12
C THR A 74 8.71 -10.80 -9.76
N TRP A 75 7.50 -10.84 -9.21
CA TRP A 75 7.17 -10.28 -7.90
C TRP A 75 6.00 -11.05 -7.30
N GLN A 76 5.75 -10.84 -6.02
CA GLN A 76 4.62 -11.40 -5.30
C GLN A 76 3.74 -10.28 -4.73
N THR A 77 2.45 -10.57 -4.61
CA THR A 77 1.52 -9.70 -3.89
C THR A 77 1.95 -9.61 -2.41
N PRO A 78 1.90 -8.41 -1.79
CA PRO A 78 2.29 -8.26 -0.40
C PRO A 78 1.46 -9.17 0.52
N SER A 79 2.10 -9.83 1.47
CA SER A 79 1.46 -10.71 2.46
C SER A 79 0.47 -9.96 3.38
N THR A 80 0.62 -8.64 3.47
CA THR A 80 -0.29 -7.76 4.21
C THR A 80 -1.57 -7.43 3.45
N TRP A 81 -1.66 -7.77 2.15
CA TRP A 81 -2.86 -7.57 1.35
C TRP A 81 -3.84 -8.72 1.58
N PRO A 82 -5.00 -8.49 2.22
CA PRO A 82 -5.80 -9.56 2.82
C PRO A 82 -6.61 -10.39 1.82
N ASP A 83 -6.99 -9.82 0.68
CA ASP A 83 -7.88 -10.46 -0.29
C ASP A 83 -7.50 -10.09 -1.74
N PRO A 84 -6.44 -10.72 -2.28
CA PRO A 84 -5.96 -10.43 -3.63
C PRO A 84 -6.90 -10.92 -4.74
N GLU A 85 -7.77 -11.89 -4.46
CA GLU A 85 -8.70 -12.45 -5.45
C GLU A 85 -9.89 -11.50 -5.68
N SER A 86 -10.47 -10.97 -4.60
CA SER A 86 -11.57 -10.00 -4.72
C SER A 86 -11.05 -8.59 -5.07
N PHE A 87 -9.82 -8.25 -4.64
CA PHE A 87 -9.20 -6.94 -4.83
C PHE A 87 -7.82 -7.06 -5.47
N PRO A 88 -7.75 -7.35 -6.78
CA PRO A 88 -6.49 -7.51 -7.47
C PRO A 88 -5.72 -6.18 -7.53
N LEU A 89 -4.42 -6.24 -7.26
CA LEU A 89 -3.54 -5.09 -7.33
C LEU A 89 -3.05 -4.85 -8.76
N LYS A 90 -2.96 -3.57 -9.12
CA LYS A 90 -2.32 -3.12 -10.35
C LYS A 90 -0.90 -2.64 -10.06
N PHE A 91 0.07 -3.22 -10.76
CA PHE A 91 1.49 -2.90 -10.57
C PHE A 91 2.03 -2.00 -11.68
N PHE A 92 2.93 -1.10 -11.32
CA PHE A 92 3.69 -0.26 -12.24
C PHE A 92 5.16 -0.56 -12.06
N LEU A 93 5.82 -1.01 -13.12
CA LEU A 93 7.23 -1.34 -13.10
C LEU A 93 8.04 -0.12 -13.53
N ARG A 94 9.15 0.11 -12.82
CA ARG A 94 10.16 1.09 -13.23
C ARG A 94 11.53 0.44 -13.25
N TYR A 95 12.34 0.79 -14.25
CA TYR A 95 13.71 0.33 -14.35
C TYR A 95 14.63 1.45 -14.84
N ARG A 96 15.92 1.35 -14.53
CA ARG A 96 16.96 2.21 -15.08
C ARG A 96 18.29 1.45 -15.19
N PRO A 97 19.10 1.69 -16.23
CA PRO A 97 20.50 1.25 -16.24
C PRO A 97 21.28 1.92 -15.10
N LEU A 98 22.28 1.25 -14.55
CA LEU A 98 23.07 1.80 -13.43
C LEU A 98 23.81 3.10 -13.78
N ILE A 99 24.18 3.25 -15.05
CA ILE A 99 24.89 4.42 -15.59
C ILE A 99 23.98 5.62 -15.86
N LEU A 100 22.66 5.46 -15.76
CA LEU A 100 21.69 6.52 -15.97
C LEU A 100 20.87 6.74 -14.69
N ASP A 101 20.54 8.00 -14.39
CA ASP A 101 19.67 8.33 -13.25
C ASP A 101 18.18 8.43 -13.65
N GLN A 102 17.88 8.33 -14.95
CA GLN A 102 16.53 8.44 -15.47
C GLN A 102 15.78 7.11 -15.43
N TRP A 103 14.62 7.10 -14.76
CA TRP A 103 13.72 5.96 -14.70
C TRP A 103 12.82 5.84 -15.93
N GLN A 104 12.68 4.62 -16.42
CA GLN A 104 11.72 4.24 -17.44
C GLN A 104 10.53 3.54 -16.80
N HIS A 105 9.33 3.72 -17.35
CA HIS A 105 8.06 3.25 -16.76
C HIS A 105 7.38 2.27 -17.71
N VAL A 106 6.86 1.17 -17.17
CA VAL A 106 6.10 0.17 -17.91
C VAL A 106 4.89 -0.23 -17.08
N SER A 107 3.71 -0.25 -17.71
CA SER A 107 2.54 -0.92 -17.12
C SER A 107 2.77 -2.43 -17.21
N ALA A 108 2.91 -3.09 -16.06
CA ALA A 108 3.03 -4.54 -16.02
C ALA A 108 1.68 -5.15 -16.43
N LEU A 109 1.64 -5.79 -17.59
CA LEU A 109 0.60 -6.75 -17.91
C LEU A 109 1.06 -8.13 -17.41
N PRO A 110 0.15 -9.02 -17.01
CA PRO A 110 0.52 -10.41 -16.74
C PRO A 110 1.29 -10.96 -17.95
N CYS A 111 2.45 -11.58 -17.73
CA CYS A 111 3.05 -12.38 -18.79
C CYS A 111 2.06 -13.50 -19.12
N PRO A 112 1.66 -13.69 -20.39
CA PRO A 112 0.86 -14.85 -20.75
C PRO A 112 1.69 -16.10 -20.44
N ASP A 113 1.07 -17.05 -19.72
CA ASP A 113 1.67 -18.36 -19.51
C ASP A 113 1.94 -19.03 -20.88
N PRO A 114 3.06 -19.76 -21.04
CA PRO A 114 3.40 -20.46 -22.27
C PRO A 114 2.45 -21.63 -22.59
#